data_AF-A0A1G5TG91-F1
#
_entry.id   AF-A0A1G5TG91-F1
#
_cell.length_a   1.000
_cell.length_b   1.000
_cell.length_c   1.000
_cell.angle_alpha   90.00
_cell.angle_beta   90.00
_cell.angle_gamma   90.00
#
_symmetry.space_group_name_H-M   'P 1'
#
loop_
_entity.id
_entity.type
_entity.pdbx_description
1 polymer ?
#
loop_
_entity_poly.entity_id
_entity_poly.type
_entity_poly.pdbx_seq_one_letter_code
_entity_poly.pdbx_strand_id
1 'polypeptide(L)'
;MIFLINAIAIFASFSLNQIHAVYWGAILPTLYAIVVAPQALIARPEIPASAITKILADKWDNAEDLTAYIVKYWMAFAHPATSGKKQRNSLILYLTSFFLGIVYFLRELFVAGTIVFVMGYILYQMSLRADRPRSVYANTDFRDGSDNEFAREEWELAAMSIVAISDLYPDDRALKVSANEVSEDEDVKSLLAKHRHDGRMGVTGSRPAA
;
A
#
# COMPACT_ATOMS: atom_id res chain seq x y z
N MET A 1 0.43 17.41 -10.01
CA MET A 1 0.02 18.51 -9.11
C MET A 1 0.91 18.61 -7.88
N ILE A 2 0.96 17.63 -6.96
CA ILE A 2 1.84 17.70 -5.77
C ILE A 2 3.32 17.89 -6.13
N PHE A 3 3.83 17.17 -7.14
CA PHE A 3 5.20 17.38 -7.62
C PHE A 3 5.49 18.84 -8.02
N LEU A 4 4.60 19.46 -8.80
CA LEU A 4 4.75 20.84 -9.27
C LEU A 4 4.67 21.82 -8.11
N ILE A 5 3.70 21.68 -7.20
CA ILE A 5 3.57 22.53 -6.02
C ILE A 5 4.82 22.42 -5.14
N ASN A 6 5.33 21.20 -4.97
CA ASN A 6 6.55 20.94 -4.20
C ASN A 6 7.78 21.58 -4.85
N ALA A 7 7.92 21.47 -6.17
CA ALA A 7 9.02 22.11 -6.91
C ALA A 7 8.98 23.64 -6.77
N ILE A 8 7.79 24.24 -6.87
CA ILE A 8 7.61 25.69 -6.68
C ILE A 8 7.96 26.10 -5.24
N ALA A 9 7.55 25.31 -4.24
CA ALA A 9 7.86 25.59 -2.84
C ALA A 9 9.36 25.49 -2.55
N ILE A 10 10.05 24.49 -3.11
CA ILE A 10 11.51 24.36 -3.02
C ILE A 10 12.19 25.55 -3.71
N PHE A 11 11.77 25.91 -4.91
CA PHE A 11 12.31 27.07 -5.63
C PHE A 11 12.15 28.35 -4.80
N ALA A 12 10.95 28.62 -4.29
CA ALA A 12 10.69 29.75 -3.40
C ALA A 12 11.57 29.73 -2.15
N SER A 13 11.89 28.54 -1.61
CA SER A 13 12.71 28.39 -0.41
C SER A 13 14.16 28.84 -0.59
N PHE A 14 14.67 28.78 -1.82
CA PHE A 14 16.07 29.11 -2.14
C PHE A 14 16.23 30.38 -2.97
N SER A 15 15.17 30.85 -3.62
CA SER A 15 15.20 32.05 -4.47
C SER A 15 14.69 33.31 -3.78
N LEU A 16 13.89 33.20 -2.73
CA LEU A 16 13.43 34.35 -1.97
C LEU A 16 14.50 34.74 -0.93
N ASN A 17 15.01 35.96 -1.03
CA ASN A 17 15.99 36.52 -0.08
C ASN A 17 15.31 36.95 1.24
N GLN A 18 14.57 36.04 1.87
CA GLN A 18 13.89 36.25 3.15
C GLN A 18 14.33 35.18 4.15
N ILE A 19 14.55 35.57 5.40
CA ILE A 19 15.02 34.70 6.50
C ILE A 19 14.12 33.46 6.68
N HIS A 20 12.81 33.60 6.49
CA HIS A 20 11.86 32.50 6.66
C HIS A 20 11.57 31.72 5.38
N ALA A 21 12.14 32.10 4.24
CA ALA A 21 11.85 31.45 2.97
C ALA A 21 12.19 29.95 3.00
N VAL A 22 13.25 29.59 3.73
CA VAL A 22 13.77 28.23 3.86
C VAL A 22 12.70 27.21 4.32
N TYR A 23 11.65 27.67 5.00
CA TYR A 23 10.58 26.82 5.55
C TYR A 23 9.49 26.47 4.53
N TRP A 24 9.35 27.20 3.41
CA TRP A 24 8.29 26.95 2.42
C TRP A 24 8.32 25.52 1.87
N GLY A 25 9.50 24.97 1.63
CA GLY A 25 9.69 23.60 1.13
C GLY A 25 9.27 22.54 2.14
N ALA A 26 9.32 22.83 3.44
CA ALA A 26 8.96 21.89 4.50
C ALA A 26 7.45 21.86 4.79
N ILE A 27 6.69 22.89 4.40
CA ILE A 27 5.25 22.99 4.69
C ILE A 27 4.48 21.84 4.04
N LEU A 28 4.70 21.60 2.75
CA LEU A 28 3.91 20.61 2.01
C LEU A 28 4.15 19.17 2.51
N PRO A 29 5.40 18.69 2.69
CA PRO A 29 5.64 17.38 3.29
C PRO A 29 5.02 17.26 4.69
N THR A 30 5.16 18.29 5.52
CA THR A 30 4.64 18.28 6.91
C THR A 30 3.11 18.21 6.95
N LEU A 31 2.42 19.06 6.18
CA LEU A 31 0.96 19.03 6.11
C LEU A 31 0.43 17.70 5.56
N TYR A 32 1.10 17.16 4.53
CA TYR A 32 0.71 15.87 3.97
C TYR A 32 0.88 14.74 4.99
N ALA A 33 1.97 14.73 5.75
CA ALA A 33 2.21 13.76 6.80
C ALA A 33 1.14 13.85 7.90
N ILE A 34 0.79 15.04 8.35
CA ILE A 34 -0.22 15.24 9.41
C ILE A 34 -1.62 14.81 8.96
N VAL A 35 -2.03 15.17 7.75
CA VAL A 35 -3.41 14.96 7.28
C VAL A 35 -3.63 13.56 6.73
N VAL A 36 -2.66 13.04 5.96
CA VAL A 36 -2.87 11.82 5.15
C VAL A 36 -2.24 10.59 5.80
N ALA A 37 -1.14 10.73 6.53
CA ALA A 37 -0.48 9.56 7.14
C ALA A 37 -1.34 8.85 8.19
N PRO A 38 -2.17 9.51 9.04
CA PRO A 38 -3.07 8.81 9.94
C PRO A 38 -4.04 7.90 9.21
N GLN A 39 -4.55 8.34 8.06
CA GLN A 39 -5.43 7.53 7.22
C GLN A 39 -4.69 6.29 6.69
N ALA A 40 -3.43 6.44 6.28
CA ALA A 40 -2.69 5.35 5.67
C ALA A 40 -2.01 4.39 6.66
N LEU A 41 -1.70 4.84 7.87
CA LEU A 41 -0.92 4.09 8.85
C LEU A 41 -1.73 3.60 10.04
N ILE A 42 -2.82 4.30 10.38
CA ILE A 42 -3.59 4.07 11.61
C ILE A 42 -5.01 3.58 11.29
N ALA A 43 -5.58 3.93 10.13
CA ALA A 43 -6.94 3.49 9.79
C ALA A 43 -7.08 1.96 9.84
N ARG A 44 -8.16 1.51 10.46
CA ARG A 44 -8.47 0.09 10.65
C ARG A 44 -9.79 -0.25 9.98
N PRO A 45 -9.99 -1.53 9.62
CA PRO A 45 -11.29 -1.99 9.17
C PRO A 45 -12.36 -1.74 10.23
N GLU A 46 -13.57 -1.42 9.78
CA GLU A 46 -14.75 -1.32 10.66
C GLU A 46 -15.12 -2.69 11.25
N ILE A 47 -14.83 -3.74 10.49
CA ILE A 47 -15.04 -5.13 10.89
C ILE A 47 -13.86 -5.58 11.77
N PRO A 48 -14.10 -6.13 12.98
CA PRO A 48 -13.02 -6.66 13.82
C PRO A 48 -12.24 -7.77 13.11
N ALA A 49 -10.92 -7.84 13.33
CA ALA A 49 -10.06 -8.83 12.68
C ALA A 49 -10.56 -10.28 12.90
N SER A 50 -11.05 -10.62 14.10
CA SER A 50 -11.63 -11.94 14.37
C SER A 50 -12.86 -12.27 13.53
N ALA A 51 -13.69 -11.27 13.21
CA ALA A 51 -14.83 -11.44 12.33
C ALA A 51 -14.39 -11.58 10.87
N ILE A 52 -13.38 -10.82 10.43
CA ILE A 52 -12.78 -10.98 9.10
C ILE A 52 -12.24 -12.41 8.93
N THR A 53 -11.45 -12.91 9.89
CA THR A 53 -10.90 -14.28 9.84
C THR A 53 -12.00 -15.31 9.75
N LYS A 54 -13.07 -15.16 10.53
CA LYS A 54 -14.20 -16.10 10.49
C LYS A 54 -14.87 -16.13 9.12
N ILE A 55 -15.13 -14.97 8.52
CA ILE A 55 -15.75 -14.89 7.18
C ILE A 55 -14.84 -15.50 6.11
N LEU A 56 -13.53 -15.25 6.20
CA LEU A 56 -12.57 -15.79 5.24
C LEU A 56 -12.37 -17.31 5.42
N ALA A 57 -12.38 -17.82 6.65
CA ALA A 57 -12.17 -19.25 6.95
C ALA A 57 -13.21 -20.16 6.30
N ASP A 58 -14.41 -19.64 6.00
CA ASP A 58 -15.42 -20.42 5.28
C ASP A 58 -14.99 -20.74 3.83
N LYS A 59 -14.12 -19.92 3.23
CA LYS A 59 -13.73 -20.01 1.82
C LYS A 59 -12.22 -20.20 1.56
N TRP A 60 -11.37 -19.88 2.54
CA TRP A 60 -9.92 -19.78 2.36
C TRP A 60 -9.18 -20.61 3.41
N ASP A 61 -8.26 -21.48 2.96
CA ASP A 61 -7.44 -22.31 3.86
C ASP A 61 -6.43 -21.47 4.67
N ASN A 62 -6.03 -20.29 4.18
CA ASN A 62 -5.05 -19.38 4.80
C ASN A 62 -5.71 -18.09 5.35
N ALA A 63 -6.91 -18.21 5.92
CA ALA A 63 -7.70 -17.07 6.38
C ALA A 63 -7.00 -16.16 7.42
N GLU A 64 -6.15 -16.72 8.28
CA GLU A 64 -5.39 -15.95 9.28
C GLU A 64 -4.37 -15.01 8.62
N ASP A 65 -3.56 -15.52 7.70
CA ASP A 65 -2.56 -14.74 6.97
C ASP A 65 -3.22 -13.66 6.10
N LEU A 66 -4.31 -14.02 5.41
CA LEU A 66 -5.09 -13.06 4.62
C LEU A 66 -5.69 -11.96 5.50
N THR A 67 -6.22 -12.30 6.68
CA THR A 67 -6.75 -11.30 7.60
C THR A 67 -5.65 -10.36 8.06
N ALA A 68 -4.49 -10.89 8.47
CA ALA A 68 -3.37 -10.08 8.92
C ALA A 68 -2.90 -9.12 7.82
N TYR A 69 -2.83 -9.61 6.57
CA TYR A 69 -2.43 -8.82 5.40
C TYR A 69 -3.46 -7.72 5.08
N ILE A 70 -4.76 -8.06 5.05
CA ILE A 70 -5.85 -7.11 4.77
C ILE A 70 -5.91 -6.02 5.85
N VAL A 71 -5.80 -6.38 7.13
CA VAL A 71 -5.79 -5.41 8.23
C VAL A 71 -4.57 -4.50 8.15
N LYS A 72 -3.39 -5.06 7.86
CA LYS A 72 -2.13 -4.30 7.76
C LYS A 72 -2.16 -3.27 6.62
N TYR A 73 -2.80 -3.60 5.50
CA TYR A 73 -2.88 -2.74 4.31
C TYR A 73 -4.30 -2.25 4.04
N TRP A 74 -5.12 -2.12 5.10
CA TRP A 74 -6.53 -1.77 5.01
C TRP A 74 -6.78 -0.52 4.16
N MET A 75 -5.91 0.49 4.29
CA MET A 75 -5.96 1.72 3.51
C MET A 75 -6.07 1.47 1.99
N ALA A 76 -5.32 0.49 1.47
CA ALA A 76 -5.31 0.16 0.05
C ALA A 76 -6.66 -0.41 -0.40
N PHE A 77 -7.36 -1.12 0.49
CA PHE A 77 -8.65 -1.73 0.22
C PHE A 77 -9.82 -0.77 0.46
N ALA A 78 -9.74 0.09 1.48
CA ALA A 78 -10.76 1.09 1.76
C ALA A 78 -10.82 2.20 0.69
N HIS A 79 -9.68 2.50 0.05
CA HIS A 79 -9.58 3.62 -0.90
C HIS A 79 -8.83 3.26 -2.19
N PRO A 80 -9.29 2.24 -2.95
CA PRO A 80 -8.59 1.69 -4.11
C PRO A 80 -8.32 2.74 -5.20
N ALA A 81 -9.26 3.68 -5.41
CA ALA A 81 -9.13 4.71 -6.43
C ALA A 81 -8.06 5.77 -6.10
N THR A 82 -7.62 5.89 -4.84
CA THR A 82 -6.69 6.94 -4.40
C THR A 82 -5.40 6.42 -3.79
N SER A 83 -5.31 5.13 -3.47
CA SER A 83 -4.16 4.50 -2.82
C SER A 83 -2.86 4.71 -3.60
N GLY A 84 -2.82 4.40 -4.90
CA GLY A 84 -1.62 4.58 -5.72
C GLY A 84 -1.19 6.04 -5.86
N LYS A 85 -2.15 6.98 -5.91
CA LYS A 85 -1.85 8.42 -5.88
C LYS A 85 -1.24 8.82 -4.54
N LYS A 86 -1.74 8.29 -3.42
CA LYS A 86 -1.22 8.53 -2.07
C LYS A 86 0.19 7.97 -1.92
N GLN A 87 0.46 6.75 -2.39
CA GLN A 87 1.79 6.16 -2.45
C GLN A 87 2.78 7.06 -3.19
N ARG A 88 2.48 7.45 -4.44
CA ARG A 88 3.37 8.30 -5.24
C ARG A 88 3.63 9.66 -4.59
N ASN A 89 2.61 10.29 -4.03
CA ASN A 89 2.77 11.58 -3.36
C ASN A 89 3.65 11.43 -2.12
N SER A 90 3.44 10.40 -1.30
CA SER A 90 4.29 10.14 -0.14
C SER A 90 5.74 9.86 -0.55
N LEU A 91 5.97 9.20 -1.69
CA LEU A 91 7.31 8.97 -2.23
C LEU A 91 8.04 10.28 -2.55
N ILE A 92 7.40 11.17 -3.31
CA ILE A 92 7.97 12.47 -3.67
C ILE A 92 8.25 13.30 -2.41
N LEU A 93 7.33 13.27 -1.45
CA LEU A 93 7.40 14.12 -0.27
C LEU A 93 8.41 13.61 0.76
N TYR A 94 8.59 12.29 0.94
CA TYR A 94 9.64 11.80 1.85
C TYR A 94 11.04 12.13 1.33
N LEU A 95 11.26 11.99 0.02
CA LEU A 95 12.54 12.34 -0.61
C LEU A 95 12.85 13.82 -0.42
N THR A 96 11.82 14.65 -0.58
CA THR A 96 11.91 16.10 -0.33
C THR A 96 12.22 16.39 1.13
N SER A 97 11.53 15.73 2.06
CA SER A 97 11.78 15.87 3.49
C SER A 97 13.22 15.50 3.86
N PHE A 98 13.75 14.38 3.39
CA PHE A 98 15.13 14.01 3.69
C PHE A 98 16.14 14.98 3.09
N PHE A 99 15.93 15.43 1.85
CA PHE A 99 16.75 16.47 1.24
C PHE A 99 16.75 17.76 2.05
N LEU A 100 15.57 18.28 2.41
CA LEU A 100 15.44 19.49 3.22
C LEU A 100 15.99 19.32 4.64
N GLY A 101 15.83 18.13 5.22
CA GLY A 101 16.45 17.76 6.48
C GLY A 101 17.96 17.95 6.43
N ILE A 102 18.63 17.36 5.43
CA ILE A 102 20.08 17.53 5.23
C ILE A 102 20.44 19.01 5.07
N VAL A 103 19.69 19.77 4.25
CA VAL A 103 19.93 21.21 4.06
C VAL A 103 19.82 21.99 5.38
N TYR A 104 18.84 21.67 6.23
CA TYR A 104 18.66 22.33 7.52
C TYR A 104 19.81 22.01 8.49
N PHE A 105 20.29 20.77 8.52
CA PHE A 105 21.48 20.41 9.28
C PHE A 105 22.72 21.17 8.80
N LEU A 106 22.92 21.31 7.49
CA LEU A 106 24.03 22.09 6.91
C LEU A 106 23.94 23.59 7.22
N ARG A 107 22.75 24.10 7.53
CA ARG A 107 22.50 25.49 7.95
C ARG A 107 22.39 25.65 9.47
N GLU A 108 22.78 24.64 10.24
CA GLU A 108 22.72 24.63 11.71
C GLU A 108 21.29 24.78 12.29
N LEU A 109 20.26 24.57 11.47
CA LEU A 109 18.85 24.57 11.87
C LEU A 109 18.43 23.18 12.37
N PHE A 110 19.12 22.68 13.40
CA PHE A 110 19.01 21.28 13.85
C PHE A 110 17.59 20.86 14.21
N VAL A 111 16.87 21.69 14.97
CA VAL A 111 15.48 21.37 15.39
C VAL A 111 14.55 21.22 14.18
N ALA A 112 14.62 22.16 13.24
CA ALA A 112 13.84 22.08 12.01
C ALA A 112 14.25 20.85 11.19
N GLY A 113 15.56 20.58 11.09
CA GLY A 113 16.10 19.42 10.39
C GLY A 113 15.55 18.11 10.94
N THR A 114 15.54 17.95 12.27
CA THR A 114 14.99 16.77 12.94
C THR A 114 13.49 16.61 12.66
N ILE A 115 12.70 17.67 12.77
CA ILE A 115 11.24 17.60 12.53
C ILE A 115 10.97 17.15 11.09
N VAL A 116 11.65 17.73 10.11
CA VAL A 116 11.45 17.38 8.70
C VAL A 116 11.91 15.95 8.41
N PHE A 117 13.00 15.48 9.05
CA PHE A 117 13.42 14.09 8.97
C PHE A 117 12.37 13.12 9.52
N VAL A 118 11.77 13.43 10.68
CA VAL A 118 10.69 12.63 11.26
C VAL A 118 9.48 12.58 10.32
N MET A 119 9.08 13.72 9.75
CA MET A 119 8.01 13.77 8.75
C MET A 119 8.37 12.94 7.51
N GLY A 120 9.62 13.01 7.05
CA GLY A 120 10.14 12.16 5.98
C GLY A 120 10.02 10.68 6.30
N TYR A 121 10.36 10.26 7.52
CA TYR A 121 10.21 8.87 7.92
C TYR A 121 8.74 8.40 7.93
N ILE A 122 7.82 9.24 8.42
CA ILE A 122 6.38 8.94 8.39
C ILE A 122 5.89 8.78 6.94
N LEU A 123 6.29 9.69 6.05
CA LEU A 123 5.94 9.64 4.63
C LEU A 123 6.57 8.43 3.93
N TYR A 124 7.78 8.06 4.30
CA TYR A 124 8.43 6.84 3.80
C TYR A 124 7.63 5.60 4.20
N GLN A 125 7.25 5.45 5.47
CA GLN A 125 6.41 4.33 5.93
C GLN A 125 5.06 4.31 5.20
N MET A 126 4.46 5.48 4.99
CA MET A 126 3.24 5.60 4.20
C MET A 126 3.45 5.15 2.74
N SER A 127 4.57 5.51 2.11
CA SER A 127 4.88 5.12 0.73
C SER A 127 5.02 3.62 0.53
N LEU A 128 5.45 2.91 1.58
CA LEU A 128 5.54 1.46 1.56
C LEU A 128 4.19 0.79 1.74
N ARG A 129 3.23 1.42 2.45
CA ARG A 129 1.97 0.77 2.85
C ARG A 129 0.76 1.17 2.03
N ALA A 130 0.71 2.41 1.52
CA ALA A 130 -0.51 3.03 1.03
C ALA A 130 -1.21 2.25 -0.10
N ASP A 131 -0.44 1.54 -0.94
CA ASP A 131 -0.97 0.71 -2.03
C ASP A 131 -0.20 -0.61 -2.16
N ARG A 132 0.36 -1.12 -1.05
CA ARG A 132 1.26 -2.28 -1.05
C ARG A 132 0.69 -3.49 -1.83
N PRO A 133 -0.55 -3.95 -1.59
CA PRO A 133 -1.07 -5.15 -2.26
C PRO A 133 -1.04 -5.04 -3.78
N ARG A 134 -1.45 -3.90 -4.35
CA ARG A 134 -1.43 -3.70 -5.81
C ARG A 134 -0.02 -3.50 -6.34
N SER A 135 0.82 -2.77 -5.62
CA SER A 135 2.21 -2.53 -6.02
C SER A 135 3.06 -3.81 -5.99
N VAL A 136 2.78 -4.73 -5.06
CA VAL A 136 3.43 -6.04 -4.97
C VAL A 136 2.91 -6.95 -6.08
N TYR A 137 1.60 -7.05 -6.24
CA TYR A 137 0.99 -7.88 -7.29
C TYR A 137 1.50 -7.50 -8.70
N ALA A 138 1.60 -6.20 -8.99
CA ALA A 138 2.04 -5.70 -10.28
C ALA A 138 3.56 -5.79 -10.52
N ASN A 139 4.36 -6.16 -9.51
CA ASN A 139 5.81 -6.22 -9.62
C ASN A 139 6.28 -7.64 -9.96
N THR A 140 6.97 -7.78 -11.10
CA THR A 140 7.52 -9.05 -11.59
C THR A 140 8.58 -9.63 -10.67
N ASP A 141 9.35 -8.80 -9.95
CA ASP A 141 10.40 -9.29 -9.05
C ASP A 141 9.79 -10.07 -7.86
N PHE A 142 8.64 -9.61 -7.38
CA PHE A 142 7.86 -10.30 -6.35
C PHE A 142 7.22 -11.57 -6.90
N ARG A 143 6.72 -11.53 -8.15
CA ARG A 143 6.12 -12.69 -8.82
C ARG A 143 7.15 -13.79 -9.06
N ASP A 144 8.31 -13.47 -9.61
CA ASP A 144 9.32 -14.46 -9.96
C ASP A 144 10.04 -15.02 -8.72
N GLY A 145 9.98 -14.30 -7.59
CA GLY A 145 10.70 -14.66 -6.37
C GLY A 145 12.22 -14.55 -6.53
N SER A 146 12.68 -13.76 -7.51
CA SER A 146 14.08 -13.64 -7.92
C SER A 146 15.02 -13.22 -6.80
N ASP A 147 14.49 -12.46 -5.83
CA ASP A 147 15.26 -11.92 -4.71
C ASP A 147 15.13 -12.73 -3.41
N ASN A 148 14.03 -13.47 -3.18
CA ASN A 148 13.76 -14.22 -1.94
C ASN A 148 12.44 -15.05 -2.01
N GLU A 149 12.38 -16.18 -1.29
CA GLU A 149 11.13 -16.94 -1.05
C GLU A 149 10.06 -16.06 -0.38
N PHE A 150 10.45 -15.18 0.54
CA PHE A 150 9.55 -14.20 1.16
C PHE A 150 8.91 -13.22 0.15
N ALA A 151 9.56 -12.93 -0.98
CA ALA A 151 9.01 -12.03 -2.00
C ALA A 151 7.87 -12.72 -2.76
N ARG A 152 8.03 -14.01 -3.06
CA ARG A 152 6.97 -14.83 -3.66
C ARG A 152 5.80 -14.98 -2.70
N GLU A 153 6.04 -15.29 -1.44
CA GLU A 153 4.97 -15.38 -0.43
C GLU A 153 4.19 -14.06 -0.30
N GLU A 154 4.86 -12.91 -0.29
CA GLU A 154 4.18 -11.61 -0.26
C GLU A 154 3.35 -11.38 -1.53
N TRP A 155 3.84 -11.81 -2.69
CA TRP A 155 3.09 -11.74 -3.95
C TRP A 155 1.82 -12.57 -3.92
N GLU A 156 1.91 -13.82 -3.43
CA GLU A 156 0.76 -14.72 -3.32
C GLU A 156 -0.28 -14.16 -2.35
N LEU A 157 0.14 -13.68 -1.17
CA LEU A 157 -0.74 -13.01 -0.21
C LEU A 157 -1.37 -11.74 -0.79
N ALA A 158 -0.61 -10.95 -1.53
CA ALA A 158 -1.13 -9.75 -2.18
C ALA A 158 -2.23 -10.11 -3.20
N ALA A 159 -1.98 -11.05 -4.10
CA ALA A 159 -2.95 -11.50 -5.10
C ALA A 159 -4.22 -12.07 -4.45
N MET A 160 -4.05 -12.99 -3.50
CA MET A 160 -5.19 -13.60 -2.80
C MET A 160 -5.98 -12.57 -1.99
N SER A 161 -5.32 -11.59 -1.34
CA SER A 161 -6.01 -10.54 -0.58
C SER A 161 -6.88 -9.63 -1.46
N ILE A 162 -6.46 -9.34 -2.71
CA ILE A 162 -7.25 -8.57 -3.68
C ILE A 162 -8.50 -9.35 -4.10
N VAL A 163 -8.44 -10.68 -4.15
CA VAL A 163 -9.62 -11.51 -4.41
C VAL A 163 -10.49 -11.64 -3.16
N ALA A 164 -9.90 -11.96 -2.01
CA ALA A 164 -10.58 -12.19 -0.73
C ALA A 164 -11.34 -10.96 -0.22
N ILE A 165 -10.88 -9.74 -0.51
CA ILE A 165 -11.61 -8.52 -0.11
C ILE A 165 -13.00 -8.43 -0.76
N SER A 166 -13.20 -9.03 -1.94
CA SER A 166 -14.51 -9.09 -2.59
C SER A 166 -15.47 -10.07 -1.91
N ASP A 167 -14.95 -11.07 -1.19
CA ASP A 167 -15.77 -11.95 -0.34
C ASP A 167 -16.26 -11.23 0.93
N LEU A 168 -15.47 -10.27 1.45
CA LEU A 168 -15.83 -9.45 2.62
C LEU A 168 -16.84 -8.36 2.26
N TYR A 169 -16.76 -7.80 1.05
CA TYR A 169 -17.62 -6.72 0.55
C TYR A 169 -18.26 -7.08 -0.79
N PRO A 170 -19.20 -8.05 -0.83
CA PRO A 170 -19.76 -8.54 -2.08
C PRO A 170 -20.57 -7.49 -2.84
N ASP A 171 -21.06 -6.44 -2.18
CA ASP A 171 -21.86 -5.41 -2.86
C ASP A 171 -20.99 -4.30 -3.50
N ASP A 172 -19.69 -4.27 -3.22
CA ASP A 172 -18.77 -3.30 -3.80
C ASP A 172 -18.35 -3.69 -5.22
N ARG A 173 -18.87 -2.97 -6.20
CA ARG A 173 -18.58 -3.20 -7.63
C ARG A 173 -17.10 -2.97 -7.97
N ALA A 174 -16.45 -1.98 -7.37
CA ALA A 174 -15.07 -1.66 -7.71
C ALA A 174 -14.12 -2.76 -7.20
N LEU A 175 -14.36 -3.27 -5.99
CA LEU A 175 -13.60 -4.40 -5.45
C LEU A 175 -13.84 -5.68 -6.27
N LYS A 176 -15.08 -5.94 -6.69
CA LYS A 176 -15.39 -7.08 -7.58
C LYS A 176 -14.69 -7.02 -8.92
N VAL A 177 -14.66 -5.86 -9.57
CA VAL A 177 -13.95 -5.70 -10.85
C VAL A 177 -12.46 -5.99 -10.67
N SER A 178 -11.83 -5.41 -9.65
CA SER A 178 -10.42 -5.68 -9.34
C SER A 178 -10.15 -7.15 -9.01
N ALA A 179 -11.04 -7.80 -8.27
CA ALA A 179 -10.91 -9.22 -7.93
C ALA A 179 -11.03 -10.11 -9.16
N ASN A 180 -11.97 -9.81 -10.07
CA ASN A 180 -12.14 -10.55 -11.31
C ASN A 180 -10.91 -10.43 -12.21
N GLU A 181 -10.39 -9.21 -12.40
CA GLU A 181 -9.17 -8.98 -13.19
C GLU A 181 -7.98 -9.79 -12.65
N VAL A 182 -7.78 -9.80 -11.33
CA VAL A 182 -6.70 -10.58 -10.69
C VAL A 182 -6.94 -12.09 -10.77
N SER A 183 -8.19 -12.53 -10.67
CA SER A 183 -8.53 -13.96 -10.77
C SER A 183 -8.36 -14.55 -12.17
N GLU A 184 -8.25 -13.70 -13.20
CA GLU A 184 -8.02 -14.15 -14.57
C GLU A 184 -6.54 -14.46 -14.88
N ASP A 185 -5.60 -13.99 -14.06
CA ASP A 185 -4.16 -14.28 -14.19
C ASP A 185 -3.90 -15.79 -13.95
N GLU A 186 -3.16 -16.43 -14.85
CA GLU A 186 -2.89 -17.87 -14.82
C GLU A 186 -2.20 -18.34 -13.53
N ASP A 187 -1.23 -17.56 -13.04
CA ASP A 187 -0.54 -17.90 -11.79
C ASP A 187 -1.49 -17.78 -10.61
N VAL A 188 -2.38 -16.78 -10.63
CA VAL A 188 -3.38 -16.59 -9.57
C VAL A 188 -4.43 -17.70 -9.61
N LYS A 189 -4.86 -18.16 -10.79
CA LYS A 189 -5.77 -19.32 -10.91
C LYS A 189 -5.22 -20.55 -10.20
N SER A 190 -3.92 -20.81 -10.33
CA SER A 190 -3.25 -21.91 -9.64
C SER A 190 -3.29 -21.75 -8.11
N LEU A 191 -3.05 -20.52 -7.61
CA LEU A 191 -3.14 -20.19 -6.17
C LEU A 191 -4.56 -20.35 -5.63
N LEU A 192 -5.56 -19.86 -6.37
CA LEU A 192 -6.96 -19.97 -6.00
C LEU A 192 -7.41 -21.44 -5.93
N ALA A 193 -6.97 -22.29 -6.86
CA ALA A 193 -7.26 -23.72 -6.82
C ALA A 193 -6.67 -24.42 -5.57
N LYS A 194 -5.51 -23.94 -5.09
CA LYS A 194 -4.82 -24.49 -3.92
C LYS A 194 -5.43 -24.05 -2.58
N HIS A 195 -5.77 -22.77 -2.47
CA HIS A 195 -6.12 -22.10 -1.21
C HIS A 195 -7.61 -21.77 -1.03
N ARG A 196 -8.42 -21.81 -2.08
CA ARG A 196 -9.86 -21.51 -2.01
C ARG A 196 -10.68 -22.79 -2.07
N HIS A 197 -11.62 -22.95 -1.13
CA HIS A 197 -12.48 -24.13 -1.02
C HIS A 197 -13.31 -24.38 -2.28
N ASP A 198 -13.82 -23.32 -2.92
CA ASP A 198 -14.63 -23.40 -4.13
C ASP A 198 -13.84 -23.96 -5.34
N GLY A 199 -12.52 -23.78 -5.38
CA GLY A 199 -11.65 -24.25 -6.46
C GLY A 199 -11.40 -25.77 -6.43
N ARG A 200 -11.56 -26.41 -5.27
CA ARG A 200 -11.33 -27.87 -5.11
C ARG A 200 -12.40 -28.74 -5.77
N MET A 201 -13.60 -28.20 -6.05
CA MET A 201 -14.64 -28.96 -6.75
C MET A 201 -14.42 -29.07 -8.28
N GLY A 202 -13.52 -28.27 -8.86
CA GLY A 202 -13.23 -28.32 -10.30
C GLY A 202 -12.21 -29.37 -10.73
N VAL A 203 -11.36 -29.85 -9.80
CA VAL A 203 -10.21 -30.73 -10.13
C VAL A 203 -10.50 -32.21 -9.90
N THR A 204 -11.56 -32.55 -9.16
CA THR A 204 -11.93 -33.95 -8.86
C THR A 204 -12.90 -34.58 -9.88
N GLY A 205 -13.17 -33.88 -11.00
CA GLY A 205 -14.15 -34.26 -12.02
C GLY A 205 -13.68 -35.13 -13.19
N SER A 206 -12.46 -35.67 -13.17
CA SER A 206 -11.97 -36.60 -14.21
C SER A 206 -11.76 -38.01 -13.65
N ARG A 207 -12.86 -38.72 -13.41
CA ARG A 207 -12.84 -40.18 -13.24
C ARG A 207 -12.74 -40.81 -14.63
N PRO A 208 -11.74 -41.64 -14.95
CA PRO A 208 -11.72 -42.35 -16.22
C PRO A 208 -12.87 -43.36 -16.22
N ALA A 209 -13.69 -43.32 -17.28
CA ALA A 209 -14.71 -44.33 -17.51
C ALA A 209 -14.01 -45.69 -17.71
N ALA A 210 -14.46 -46.68 -16.93
CA ALA A 210 -14.18 -48.10 -17.14
C ALA A 210 -15.01 -48.65 -18.30
#